data_AF-A0AAV2IE97-F1
#
_entry.id   AF-A0AAV2IE97-F1
#
_cell.length_a   1.000
_cell.length_b   1.000
_cell.length_c   1.000
_cell.angle_alpha   90.00
_cell.angle_beta   90.00
_cell.angle_gamma   90.00
#
_symmetry.space_group_name_H-M   'P 1'
#
loop_
_entity.id
_entity.type
_entity.pdbx_description
1 polymer ?
#
loop_
_entity_poly.entity_id
_entity_poly.type
_entity_poly.pdbx_seq_one_letter_code
_entity_poly.pdbx_strand_id
1 'polypeptide(L)' 'LFKISFKRLDIEGDDESNDCPDYLKVFDGDSSDSPLLTTLCGSDSEAKSVRLRSSRNALLIQFFTDY' A
#
# COMPACT_ATOMS: atom_id res chain seq x y z
N LEU A 1 7.77 -16.29 -3.02
CA LEU A 1 6.67 -15.63 -2.28
C LEU A 1 7.29 -14.53 -1.43
N PHE A 2 6.93 -13.28 -1.71
CA PHE A 2 7.49 -12.12 -1.02
C PHE A 2 6.67 -11.72 0.20
N LYS A 3 7.35 -11.15 1.20
CA LYS A 3 6.73 -10.50 2.34
C LYS A 3 7.19 -9.06 2.38
N ILE A 4 6.26 -8.14 2.56
CA ILE A 4 6.55 -6.71 2.69
C ILE A 4 6.13 -6.26 4.08
N SER A 5 6.98 -5.40 4.66
CA SER A 5 6.71 -4.65 5.87
C SER A 5 7.28 -3.25 5.69
N PHE A 6 6.48 -2.23 5.95
CA PHE A 6 6.92 -0.85 5.92
C PHE A 6 7.54 -0.48 7.27
N LYS A 7 8.72 0.16 7.25
CA LYS A 7 9.33 0.68 8.47
C LYS A 7 8.71 2.00 8.90
N ARG A 8 8.35 2.81 7.92
CA ARG A 8 7.64 4.09 8.09
C ARG A 8 6.76 4.36 6.88
N LEU A 9 5.63 5.01 7.14
CA LEU A 9 4.73 5.60 6.14
C LEU A 9 4.19 6.91 6.71
N ASP A 10 4.18 7.93 5.87
CA ASP A 10 3.67 9.26 6.16
C ASP A 10 3.19 9.80 4.82
N ILE A 11 1.92 9.51 4.50
CA ILE A 11 1.26 9.85 3.24
C ILE A 11 0.09 10.78 3.59
N GLU A 12 -0.17 11.79 2.76
CA GLU A 12 -1.30 12.69 2.97
C GLU A 12 -2.62 11.92 2.95
N GLY A 13 -3.41 12.08 4.02
CA GLY A 13 -4.72 11.46 4.16
C GLY A 13 -5.01 11.01 5.59
N ASP A 14 -6.21 10.48 5.77
CA ASP A 14 -6.73 9.90 7.00
C ASP A 14 -7.44 8.58 6.67
N ASP A 15 -6.78 7.47 7.02
CA ASP A 15 -7.32 6.13 6.78
C ASP A 15 -8.62 5.88 7.57
N GLU A 16 -8.80 6.52 8.75
CA GLU A 16 -10.02 6.33 9.55
C GLU A 16 -11.26 6.87 8.83
N SER A 17 -11.10 7.95 8.07
CA SER A 17 -12.16 8.57 7.28
C SER A 17 -12.20 8.10 5.81
N ASN A 18 -11.27 7.24 5.39
CA ASN A 18 -11.02 6.86 3.99
C ASN A 18 -10.78 8.06 3.05
N ASP A 19 -10.26 9.16 3.60
CA ASP A 19 -9.87 10.33 2.81
C ASP A 19 -8.38 10.23 2.51
N CYS A 20 -8.05 9.72 1.32
CA CYS A 20 -6.67 9.49 0.88
C CYS A 20 -6.38 10.24 -0.43
N PRO A 21 -6.08 11.54 -0.38
CA PRO A 21 -5.67 12.30 -1.56
C PRO A 21 -4.42 11.69 -2.21
N ASP A 22 -3.41 11.43 -1.38
CA ASP A 22 -2.23 10.65 -1.74
C ASP A 22 -2.41 9.21 -1.26
N TYR A 23 -1.87 8.25 -2.02
CA TYR A 23 -1.96 6.85 -1.61
C TYR A 23 -0.89 5.97 -2.23
N LEU A 24 -0.63 4.85 -1.55
CA LEU A 24 0.21 3.77 -2.02
C LEU A 24 -0.63 2.50 -2.19
N LYS A 25 -0.67 1.96 -3.42
CA LYS A 25 -1.30 0.67 -3.75
C LYS A 25 -0.26 -0.43 -3.86
N VAL A 26 -0.59 -1.60 -3.35
CA VAL A 26 0.23 -2.82 -3.49
C VAL A 26 -0.58 -3.88 -4.22
N PHE A 27 -0.09 -4.38 -5.35
CA PHE A 27 -0.72 -5.41 -6.16
C PHE A 27 0.05 -6.73 -6.11
N ASP A 28 -0.66 -7.86 -6.05
CA ASP A 28 -0.12 -9.22 -6.01
C ASP A 28 0.22 -9.75 -7.41
N GLY A 29 1.19 -9.12 -8.07
CA GLY A 29 1.69 -9.47 -9.40
C GLY A 29 2.58 -8.36 -9.97
N ASP A 30 2.84 -8.39 -11.27
CA ASP A 30 3.77 -7.49 -11.97
C ASP A 30 3.08 -6.31 -12.70
N SER A 31 1.75 -6.23 -12.63
CA SER A 31 0.96 -5.18 -13.29
C SER A 31 -0.17 -4.65 -12.40
N SER A 32 -0.75 -3.51 -12.79
CA SER A 32 -1.93 -2.94 -12.14
C SER A 32 -3.22 -3.75 -12.36
N ASP A 33 -3.21 -4.71 -13.29
CA ASP A 33 -4.31 -5.66 -13.49
C ASP A 33 -4.26 -6.84 -12.51
N SER A 34 -3.16 -6.95 -11.76
CA SER A 34 -3.01 -7.98 -10.72
C SER A 34 -3.89 -7.67 -9.50
N PRO A 35 -4.23 -8.65 -8.64
CA PRO A 35 -5.10 -8.41 -7.48
C PRO A 35 -4.54 -7.33 -6.54
N LEU A 36 -5.34 -6.34 -6.17
CA LEU A 36 -4.98 -5.33 -5.17
C LEU A 36 -4.95 -5.97 -3.77
N LEU A 37 -3.81 -5.87 -3.09
CA LEU A 37 -3.65 -6.35 -1.71
C LEU A 37 -4.07 -5.29 -0.70
N THR A 38 -3.70 -4.03 -0.93
CA THR A 38 -4.03 -2.92 -0.03
C THR A 38 -3.83 -1.57 -0.72
N THR A 39 -4.54 -0.57 -0.21
CA THR A 39 -4.28 0.86 -0.42
C THR A 39 -3.96 1.45 0.94
N LEU A 40 -2.91 2.27 1.03
CA LEU A 40 -2.46 2.89 2.26
C LEU A 40 -2.38 4.40 2.05
N CYS A 41 -2.90 5.19 2.98
CA CYS A 41 -2.52 6.59 3.16
C CYS A 41 -2.17 6.82 4.64
N GLY A 42 -2.27 8.06 5.12
CA GLY A 42 -2.12 8.37 6.53
C GLY A 42 -0.73 8.14 7.12
N SER A 43 -0.67 8.15 8.45
CA SER A 43 0.59 8.09 9.20
C SER A 43 0.75 6.77 9.98
N ASP A 44 2.02 6.44 10.20
CA ASP A 44 2.71 5.34 10.91
C ASP A 44 1.96 4.34 11.86
N SER A 45 0.73 4.57 12.32
CA SER A 45 -0.04 3.63 13.14
C SER A 45 -0.50 2.40 12.33
N GLU A 46 -1.00 2.60 11.11
CA GLU A 46 -1.50 1.51 10.26
C GLU A 46 -0.38 0.76 9.52
N ALA A 47 0.63 1.49 9.06
CA ALA A 47 1.82 0.98 8.37
C ALA A 47 2.55 -0.15 9.12
N LYS A 48 2.55 -0.08 10.45
CA LYS A 48 3.19 -1.08 11.34
C LYS A 48 2.39 -2.37 11.45
N SER A 49 1.09 -2.34 11.16
CA SER A 49 0.19 -3.50 11.21
C SER A 49 0.05 -4.21 9.87
N VAL A 50 0.37 -3.54 8.75
CA VAL A 50 0.23 -4.10 7.40
C VAL A 50 1.39 -5.07 7.11
N ARG A 51 1.12 -6.36 7.34
CA ARG A 51 2.00 -7.47 6.94
C ARG A 51 1.44 -8.13 5.69
N LEU A 52 1.94 -7.72 4.53
CA LEU A 52 1.50 -8.27 3.25
C LEU A 52 2.34 -9.49 2.88
N ARG A 53 1.65 -10.52 2.38
CA ARG A 53 2.27 -11.73 1.82
C ARG A 53 1.73 -11.94 0.41
N SER A 54 2.63 -11.90 -0.56
CA SER A 54 2.31 -12.21 -1.95
C SER A 54 1.94 -13.69 -2.11
N SER A 55 0.99 -13.99 -2.99
CA SER A 55 0.72 -15.33 -3.51
C SER A 55 1.51 -15.64 -4.79
N ARG A 56 2.15 -14.63 -5.38
CA ARG A 56 2.92 -14.71 -6.63
C ARG A 56 4.42 -14.49 -6.42
N ASN A 57 5.16 -14.42 -7.53
CA ASN A 57 6.59 -14.15 -7.60
C ASN A 57 6.89 -12.71 -8.06
N ALA A 58 5.91 -11.81 -7.97
CA ALA A 58 6.06 -10.38 -8.24
C ALA A 58 5.08 -9.59 -7.37
N LEU A 59 5.47 -8.36 -7.05
CA LEU A 59 4.62 -7.35 -6.42
C LEU A 59 4.82 -6.04 -7.18
N LEU A 60 3.74 -5.31 -7.43
CA LEU A 60 3.78 -3.95 -7.94
C LEU A 60 3.39 -3.00 -6.82
N ILE A 61 4.22 -1.99 -6.59
CA ILE A 61 3.93 -0.90 -5.65
C ILE A 61 3.79 0.36 -6.48
N GLN A 62 2.65 1.02 -6.37
CA GLN A 62 2.35 2.26 -7.07
C GLN A 62 2.03 3.36 -6.06
N PHE A 63 2.75 4.46 -6.14
CA PHE A 63 2.49 5.66 -5.35
C PHE A 63 1.87 6.72 -6.24
N PHE A 64 0.81 7.36 -5.75
CA PHE A 64 0.10 8.44 -6.41
C PHE A 64 0.02 9.65 -5.46
N THR A 65 0.16 10.85 -6.04
CA THR A 65 -0.01 12.11 -5.33
C THR A 65 -0.92 13.05 -6.11
N ASP A 66 -1.69 13.89 -5.42
CA ASP A 66 -2.73 14.74 -6.03
C ASP A 66 -2.27 16.15 -6.47
N TYR A 67 -1.03 16.54 -6.17
CA TYR A 67 -0.46 17.86 -6.54
C TYR A 67 -0.30 18.10 -8.05
#